data_AF-A0A6V7MBD1-F1
#
_entry.id   AF-A0A6V7MBD1-F1
#
_cell.length_a   1.000
_cell.length_b   1.000
_cell.length_c   1.000
_cell.angle_alpha   90.00
_cell.angle_beta   90.00
_cell.angle_gamma   90.00
#
_symmetry.space_group_name_H-M   'P 1'
#
loop_
_entity.id
_entity.type
_entity.pdbx_description
1 polymer ?
#
loop_
_entity_poly.entity_id
_entity_poly.type
_entity_poly.pdbx_seq_one_letter_code
_entity_poly.pdbx_strand_id
1 'polypeptide(L)'
;HITRQAQYEHPCYPSEMQAVRVVSPPRHTHFHSHSVLVPANPYLNEEIPGWLYVYSRASIALDRKLRWELFRLPELDCFNAMLTRLYKQELEEVVMRYEEYRSALLCEMEQRLKDLNPENASQAGAVALRRSLP
;
A
#
# COMPACT_ATOMS: atom_id res chain seq x y z
N HIS A 1 -8.11 -14.52 33.80
CA HIS A 1 -7.29 -13.39 34.28
C HIS A 1 -5.95 -13.43 33.56
N ILE A 2 -5.71 -12.52 32.60
CA ILE A 2 -4.41 -12.36 31.94
C ILE A 2 -3.78 -11.12 32.56
N THR A 3 -2.81 -11.33 33.43
CA THR A 3 -2.04 -10.24 34.04
C THR A 3 -1.28 -9.55 32.92
N ARG A 4 -1.71 -8.35 32.52
CA ARG A 4 -1.12 -7.51 31.45
C ARG A 4 0.23 -6.92 31.87
N GLN A 5 1.11 -7.75 32.41
CA GLN A 5 2.45 -7.37 32.84
C GLN A 5 3.42 -8.26 32.09
N ALA A 6 4.17 -7.67 31.16
CA ALA A 6 5.33 -8.33 30.59
C ALA A 6 6.47 -8.26 31.61
N GLN A 7 6.92 -9.41 32.10
CA GLN A 7 8.05 -9.50 33.02
C GLN A 7 9.35 -9.42 32.19
N TYR A 8 10.04 -8.28 32.29
CA TYR A 8 11.24 -7.96 31.51
C TYR A 8 12.55 -8.15 32.30
N GLU A 9 12.48 -8.84 33.44
CA GLU A 9 13.64 -9.21 34.25
C GLU A 9 14.07 -10.64 33.86
N HIS A 10 15.25 -10.77 33.27
CA HIS A 10 15.83 -12.06 32.93
C HIS A 10 16.50 -12.65 34.18
N PRO A 11 16.27 -13.93 34.55
CA PRO A 11 16.75 -14.52 35.80
C PRO A 11 18.29 -14.59 35.95
N CYS A 12 19.05 -14.17 34.94
CA CYS A 12 20.52 -14.17 34.94
C CYS A 12 21.14 -12.76 34.95
N TYR A 13 20.40 -11.72 35.31
CA TYR A 13 20.98 -10.37 35.43
C TYR A 13 21.87 -10.28 36.68
N PRO A 14 23.20 -10.04 36.56
CA PRO A 14 24.11 -10.05 37.71
C PRO A 14 23.82 -8.85 38.63
N SER A 15 23.52 -9.12 39.89
CA SER A 15 23.13 -8.10 40.89
C SER A 15 24.24 -7.12 41.28
N GLU A 16 25.49 -7.33 40.85
CA GLU A 16 26.66 -6.63 41.44
C GLU A 16 27.13 -5.38 40.68
N MET A 17 26.52 -5.01 39.54
CA MET A 17 26.93 -3.82 38.77
C MET A 17 26.16 -2.54 39.18
N GLN A 18 25.73 -2.45 40.44
CA GLN A 18 24.86 -1.37 40.94
C GLN A 18 25.56 -0.02 41.23
N ALA A 19 26.85 0.14 40.86
CA ALA A 19 27.63 1.34 41.17
C ALA A 19 27.86 2.30 39.98
N VAL A 20 27.25 2.05 38.83
CA VAL A 20 27.19 3.05 37.75
C VAL A 20 25.73 3.46 37.64
N ARG A 21 25.45 4.77 37.65
CA ARG A 21 24.11 5.32 37.37
C ARG A 21 23.71 4.93 35.95
N VAL A 22 23.25 3.71 35.79
CA VAL A 22 22.54 3.26 34.60
C VAL A 22 21.18 3.92 34.71
N VAL A 23 21.04 5.06 34.03
CA VAL A 23 19.73 5.62 33.72
C VAL A 23 18.92 4.47 33.16
N SER A 24 17.89 4.05 33.90
CA SER A 24 17.02 2.97 33.46
C SER A 24 16.52 3.33 32.06
N PRO A 25 16.65 2.45 31.06
CA PRO A 25 16.11 2.74 29.73
C PRO A 25 14.63 3.12 29.90
N PRO A 26 14.16 4.17 29.20
CA PRO A 26 12.81 4.67 29.37
C PRO A 26 11.84 3.50 29.23
N ARG A 27 11.10 3.23 30.31
CA ARG A 27 10.10 2.15 30.35
C ARG A 27 9.06 2.53 29.29
N HIS A 28 9.04 1.81 28.18
CA HIS A 28 7.98 1.94 27.16
C HIS A 28 6.65 1.47 27.78
N THR A 29 6.00 2.34 28.54
CA THR A 29 4.68 2.11 29.15
C THR A 29 3.55 2.48 28.19
N HIS A 30 3.86 3.13 27.06
CA HIS A 30 2.90 3.51 26.04
C HIS A 30 2.65 2.38 25.04
N PHE A 31 1.98 1.32 25.50
CA PHE A 31 1.23 0.46 24.59
C PHE A 31 0.07 1.29 24.03
N HIS A 32 0.25 1.79 22.80
CA HIS A 32 -0.86 2.42 22.08
C HIS A 32 -1.97 1.39 21.92
N SER A 33 -3.18 1.73 22.35
CA SER A 33 -4.36 0.95 22.04
C SER A 33 -4.44 0.79 20.51
N HIS A 34 -4.73 -0.42 20.02
CA HIS A 34 -4.79 -0.74 18.59
C HIS A 34 -5.91 0.00 17.81
N SER A 35 -6.48 1.05 18.39
CA SER A 35 -7.60 1.85 17.90
C SER A 35 -7.32 3.35 17.99
N VAL A 36 -6.05 3.77 18.00
CA VAL A 36 -5.70 5.19 17.85
C VAL A 36 -5.91 5.56 16.38
N LEU A 37 -6.95 6.34 16.11
CA LEU A 37 -7.19 6.90 14.78
C LEU A 37 -6.04 7.86 14.45
N VAL A 38 -5.19 7.47 13.52
CA VAL A 38 -4.19 8.36 12.94
C VAL A 38 -4.93 9.31 12.00
N PRO A 39 -4.76 10.63 12.12
CA PRO A 39 -5.37 11.57 11.19
C PRO A 39 -4.92 11.23 9.76
N ALA A 40 -5.80 11.49 8.79
CA ALA A 40 -5.43 11.40 7.40
C ALA A 40 -4.21 12.30 7.11
N ASN A 41 -3.44 11.96 6.08
CA ASN A 41 -2.32 12.80 5.65
C ASN A 41 -2.80 14.26 5.54
N PRO A 42 -2.20 15.22 6.28
CA PRO A 42 -2.68 16.61 6.29
C PRO A 42 -2.69 17.22 4.87
N TYR A 43 -1.83 16.72 3.98
CA TYR A 43 -1.70 17.17 2.60
C TYR A 43 -2.60 16.40 1.63
N LEU A 44 -3.54 15.59 2.13
CA LEU A 44 -4.42 14.78 1.28
C LEU A 44 -5.36 15.65 0.42
N ASN A 45 -5.78 16.81 0.93
CA ASN A 45 -6.71 17.72 0.26
C ASN A 45 -6.06 18.99 -0.30
N GLU A 46 -4.75 19.19 -0.06
CA GLU A 46 -4.06 20.36 -0.61
C GLU A 46 -3.91 20.24 -2.13
N GLU A 47 -4.11 21.37 -2.81
CA GLU A 47 -3.90 21.46 -4.25
C GLU A 47 -2.41 21.33 -4.56
N ILE A 48 -2.07 20.44 -5.51
CA ILE A 48 -0.68 20.26 -5.93
C ILE A 48 -0.31 21.41 -6.88
N PRO A 49 0.76 22.18 -6.59
CA PRO A 49 1.21 23.22 -7.49
C PRO A 49 1.53 22.69 -8.88
N GLY A 50 1.10 23.39 -9.93
CA GLY A 50 1.32 22.96 -11.32
C GLY A 50 2.80 22.71 -11.68
N TRP A 51 3.72 23.47 -11.11
CA TRP A 51 5.16 23.27 -11.33
C TRP A 51 5.66 21.92 -10.76
N LEU A 52 5.03 21.40 -9.71
CA LEU A 52 5.42 20.13 -9.09
C LEU A 52 5.02 18.93 -9.96
N TYR A 53 3.89 19.04 -10.69
CA TYR A 53 3.52 18.08 -11.74
C TYR A 53 4.53 18.06 -12.90
N VAL A 54 5.02 19.23 -13.31
CA VAL A 54 6.03 19.33 -14.35
C VAL A 54 7.34 18.72 -13.85
N TYR A 55 7.74 19.03 -12.63
CA TYR A 55 8.93 18.46 -11.99
C TYR A 55 8.85 16.93 -11.88
N SER A 56 7.71 16.36 -11.46
CA SER A 56 7.57 14.91 -11.28
C SER A 56 7.73 14.11 -12.58
N ARG A 57 7.48 14.75 -13.73
CA ARG A 57 7.64 14.16 -15.07
C ARG A 57 8.95 14.56 -15.76
N ALA A 58 9.71 15.46 -15.15
CA ALA A 58 10.96 15.94 -15.73
C ALA A 58 12.03 14.84 -15.67
N SER A 59 12.99 14.92 -16.61
CA SER A 59 14.17 14.04 -16.56
C SER A 59 15.01 14.34 -15.31
N ILE A 60 15.53 13.28 -14.69
CA ILE A 60 16.42 13.38 -13.53
C ILE A 60 17.68 14.22 -13.78
N ALA A 61 18.11 14.36 -15.04
CA ALA A 61 19.24 15.22 -15.40
C ALA A 61 19.01 16.71 -15.06
N LEU A 62 17.74 17.12 -14.92
CA LEU A 62 17.33 18.49 -14.60
C LEU A 62 17.12 18.73 -13.11
N ASP A 63 17.11 17.69 -12.28
CA ASP A 63 16.77 17.77 -10.85
C ASP A 63 17.62 18.81 -10.10
N ARG A 64 18.94 18.78 -10.33
CA ARG A 64 19.90 19.75 -9.77
C ARG A 64 19.64 21.22 -10.08
N LYS A 65 18.76 21.54 -11.04
CA LYS A 65 18.38 22.94 -11.34
C LYS A 65 17.47 23.51 -10.26
N LEU A 66 16.73 22.66 -9.53
CA LEU A 66 15.86 23.06 -8.46
C LEU A 66 16.66 23.20 -7.16
N ARG A 67 16.65 24.41 -6.59
CA ARG A 67 17.36 24.72 -5.35
C ARG A 67 16.45 24.49 -4.15
N TRP A 68 16.36 23.25 -3.70
CA TRP A 68 15.54 22.85 -2.54
C TRP A 68 15.89 23.60 -1.25
N GLU A 69 17.16 23.99 -1.08
CA GLU A 69 17.66 24.74 0.07
C GLU A 69 17.02 26.12 0.26
N LEU A 70 16.33 26.65 -0.76
CA LEU A 70 15.63 27.93 -0.68
C LEU A 70 14.27 27.83 0.03
N PHE A 71 13.75 26.62 0.21
CA PHE A 71 12.49 26.37 0.90
C PHE A 71 12.73 26.04 2.37
N ARG A 72 11.74 26.37 3.21
CA ARG A 72 11.76 26.01 4.63
C ARG A 72 11.41 24.53 4.78
N LEU A 73 11.86 23.94 5.88
CA LEU A 73 11.60 22.52 6.19
C LEU A 73 10.10 22.12 6.09
N PRO A 74 9.13 22.89 6.64
CA PRO A 74 7.72 22.51 6.52
C PRO A 74 7.19 22.51 5.07
N GLU A 75 7.72 23.39 4.22
CA GLU A 75 7.36 23.45 2.80
C GLU A 75 7.90 22.20 2.07
N LEU A 76 9.12 21.77 2.41
CA LEU A 76 9.71 20.54 1.88
C LEU A 76 8.92 19.29 2.29
N ASP A 77 8.47 19.22 3.55
CA ASP A 77 7.62 18.12 4.03
C ASP A 77 6.30 18.05 3.26
N CYS A 78 5.69 19.21 3.02
CA CYS A 78 4.48 19.36 2.20
C CYS A 78 4.73 18.89 0.74
N PHE A 79 5.79 19.38 0.08
CA PHE A 79 6.11 18.96 -1.29
C PHE A 79 6.43 17.47 -1.40
N ASN A 80 7.14 16.89 -0.43
CA ASN A 80 7.43 15.47 -0.40
C ASN A 80 6.15 14.62 -0.29
N ALA A 81 5.20 15.05 0.55
CA ALA A 81 3.91 14.38 0.66
C ALA A 81 3.10 14.48 -0.64
N MET A 82 3.13 15.64 -1.31
CA MET A 82 2.51 15.83 -2.62
C MET A 82 3.15 14.94 -3.70
N LEU A 83 4.47 14.85 -3.76
CA LEU A 83 5.19 13.97 -4.67
C LEU A 83 4.85 12.50 -4.41
N THR A 84 4.75 12.10 -3.15
CA THR A 84 4.29 10.76 -2.75
C THR A 84 2.88 10.49 -3.25
N ARG A 85 2.00 11.51 -3.21
CA ARG A 85 0.62 11.41 -3.73
C ARG A 85 0.62 11.19 -5.24
N LEU A 86 1.41 11.95 -5.99
CA LEU A 86 1.56 11.79 -7.45
C LEU A 86 2.09 10.41 -7.82
N TYR A 87 3.11 9.94 -7.10
CA TYR A 87 3.68 8.60 -7.31
C TYR A 87 2.62 7.50 -7.12
N LYS A 88 1.82 7.59 -6.04
CA LYS A 88 0.75 6.62 -5.78
C LYS A 88 -0.33 6.64 -6.86
N GLN A 89 -0.69 7.81 -7.39
CA GLN A 89 -1.65 7.93 -8.49
C GLN A 89 -1.13 7.28 -9.78
N GLU A 90 0.13 7.55 -10.15
CA GLU A 90 0.75 6.93 -11.33
C GLU A 90 0.86 5.40 -11.15
N LEU A 91 1.24 4.94 -9.97
CA LEU A 91 1.30 3.52 -9.64
C LEU A 91 -0.08 2.85 -9.78
N GLU A 92 -1.13 3.48 -9.27
CA GLU A 92 -2.51 3.00 -9.39
C GLU A 92 -2.94 2.88 -10.86
N GLU A 93 -2.64 3.90 -11.67
CA GLU A 93 -2.93 3.90 -13.11
C GLU A 93 -2.20 2.75 -13.83
N VAL A 94 -0.93 2.54 -13.53
CA VAL A 94 -0.15 1.42 -14.08
C VAL A 94 -0.78 0.09 -13.71
N VAL A 95 -1.05 -0.13 -12.42
CA VAL A 95 -1.66 -1.38 -11.92
C VAL A 95 -3.00 -1.63 -12.60
N MET A 96 -3.87 -0.61 -12.67
CA MET A 96 -5.18 -0.71 -13.31
C MET A 96 -5.07 -1.17 -14.77
N ARG A 97 -4.20 -0.54 -15.58
CA ARG A 97 -4.00 -0.92 -16.98
C ARG A 97 -3.53 -2.38 -17.14
N TYR A 98 -2.64 -2.84 -16.26
CA TYR A 98 -2.17 -4.23 -16.30
C TYR A 98 -3.24 -5.22 -15.83
N GLU A 99 -4.04 -4.87 -14.83
CA GLU A 99 -5.15 -5.69 -14.36
C GLU A 99 -6.26 -5.81 -15.41
N GLU A 100 -6.55 -4.73 -16.13
CA GLU A 100 -7.46 -4.74 -17.29
C GLU A 100 -6.93 -5.65 -18.40
N TYR A 101 -5.65 -5.51 -18.76
CA TYR A 101 -5.03 -6.34 -19.79
C TYR A 101 -5.01 -7.82 -19.40
N ARG A 102 -4.66 -8.13 -18.14
CA ARG A 102 -4.70 -9.49 -17.59
C ARG A 102 -6.11 -10.08 -17.66
N SER A 103 -7.12 -9.30 -17.31
CA SER A 103 -8.52 -9.72 -17.39
C SER A 103 -8.94 -10.03 -18.82
N ALA A 104 -8.57 -9.18 -19.78
CA ALA A 104 -8.86 -9.40 -21.19
C ALA A 104 -8.22 -10.69 -21.73
N LEU A 105 -6.96 -10.96 -21.36
CA LEU A 105 -6.28 -12.20 -21.73
C LEU A 105 -6.98 -13.44 -21.15
N LEU A 106 -7.42 -13.39 -19.90
CA LEU A 106 -8.14 -14.49 -19.27
C LEU A 106 -9.48 -14.78 -19.96
N CYS A 107 -10.23 -13.73 -20.32
CA CYS A 107 -11.47 -13.89 -21.09
C CYS A 107 -11.24 -14.54 -22.46
N GLU A 108 -10.21 -14.10 -23.19
CA GLU A 108 -9.84 -14.67 -24.49
C GLU A 108 -9.41 -16.13 -24.38
N MET A 109 -8.64 -16.49 -23.34
CA MET A 109 -8.25 -17.87 -23.06
C MET A 109 -9.47 -18.75 -22.76
N GLU A 110 -10.41 -18.25 -21.96
CA GLU A 110 -11.65 -18.97 -21.63
C GLU A 110 -12.52 -19.18 -22.87
N GLN A 111 -12.62 -18.18 -23.76
CA GLN A 111 -13.35 -18.28 -25.01
C GLN A 111 -12.77 -19.38 -25.91
N ARG A 112 -11.45 -19.38 -26.11
CA ARG A 112 -10.76 -20.41 -26.91
C ARG A 112 -10.90 -21.81 -26.32
N LEU A 113 -10.89 -21.93 -24.99
CA LEU A 113 -11.11 -23.21 -24.32
C LEU A 113 -12.53 -23.74 -24.55
N LYS A 114 -13.54 -22.86 -24.54
CA LYS A 114 -14.93 -23.21 -24.87
C LYS A 114 -15.05 -23.65 -26.33
N ASP A 115 -14.42 -22.93 -27.26
CA ASP A 115 -14.45 -23.25 -28.68
C ASP A 115 -13.77 -24.60 -28.99
N LEU A 116 -12.75 -24.98 -28.22
CA LEU A 116 -12.07 -26.28 -28.32
C LEU A 116 -12.86 -27.44 -27.67
N ASN A 117 -13.88 -27.15 -26.86
CA ASN A 117 -14.68 -28.17 -26.18
C ASN A 117 -16.20 -28.08 -26.53
N PRO A 118 -16.57 -28.18 -27.83
CA PRO A 118 -17.96 -28.05 -28.28
C PRO A 118 -18.88 -29.21 -27.84
N GLU A 119 -18.31 -30.34 -27.41
CA GLU A 119 -19.04 -31.56 -26.99
C GLU A 119 -19.85 -31.33 -25.69
N ASN A 120 -19.42 -30.43 -24.81
CA ASN A 120 -20.14 -30.12 -23.56
C ASN A 120 -21.32 -29.15 -23.76
N ALA A 121 -21.29 -28.31 -24.81
CA ALA A 121 -22.40 -27.40 -25.14
C ALA A 121 -23.57 -28.13 -25.81
N SER A 122 -23.27 -29.15 -26.61
CA SER A 122 -24.29 -29.97 -27.29
C SER A 122 -25.07 -30.88 -26.33
N GLN A 123 -24.46 -31.32 -25.22
CA GLN A 123 -25.17 -32.11 -24.20
C GLN A 123 -26.12 -31.26 -23.34
N ALA A 124 -25.78 -30.01 -23.03
CA ALA A 124 -26.68 -29.11 -22.28
C ALA A 124 -27.93 -28.72 -23.10
N GLY A 125 -27.78 -28.46 -24.40
CA GLY A 125 -28.90 -28.19 -25.30
C GLY A 125 -29.80 -29.39 -25.57
N ALA A 126 -29.23 -30.60 -25.73
CA ALA A 126 -29.98 -31.82 -25.96
C ALA A 126 -30.78 -32.29 -24.71
N VAL A 127 -30.27 -32.05 -23.50
CA VAL A 127 -30.99 -32.36 -22.25
C VAL A 127 -32.14 -31.39 -21.99
N ALA A 128 -32.01 -30.11 -22.38
CA ALA A 128 -33.08 -29.13 -22.28
C ALA A 128 -34.24 -29.38 -23.28
N LEU A 129 -33.91 -29.82 -24.50
CA LEU A 129 -34.90 -30.13 -25.53
C LEU A 129 -35.66 -31.45 -25.27
N ARG A 130 -35.05 -32.41 -24.56
CA ARG A 130 -35.71 -33.68 -24.16
C ARG A 130 -36.65 -33.56 -22.96
N ARG A 131 -36.54 -32.50 -22.15
CA ARG A 131 -37.42 -32.25 -20.98
C ARG A 131 -38.67 -31.43 -21.29
N SER A 132 -38.81 -30.94 -22.53
CA SER A 132 -39.86 -30.00 -22.94
C SER A 132 -40.92 -30.61 -23.88
N LEU A 133 -40.91 -31.92 -24.11
CA LEU A 133 -41.97 -32.63 -24.83
C LEU A 133 -42.86 -33.42 -23.84
N PRO A 134 -44.19 -33.21 -23.85
CA PRO A 134 -45.14 -33.91 -22.99
C PRO A 134 -45.37 -35.37 -23.39
#